data_AF-A0A3S1CPY5-F1
#
_entry.id   AF-A0A3S1CPY5-F1
#
_cell.length_a   1.000
_cell.length_b   1.000
_cell.length_c   1.000
_cell.angle_alpha   90.00
_cell.angle_beta   90.00
_cell.angle_gamma   90.00
#
_symmetry.space_group_name_H-M   'P 1'
#
loop_
_entity.id
_entity.type
_entity.pdbx_description
1 polymer ?
#
loop_
_entity_poly.entity_id
_entity_poly.type
_entity_poly.pdbx_seq_one_letter_code
_entity_poly.pdbx_strand_id
1 'polypeptide(L)'
;MRAPEASAAALSKALGVTLPNKPKTSAAKGGRTVLWLGPDEWLVIDEAGNDPLADCAKVSALHSAVGVSHRNIAISVTGTGAAATINAGCPQDLSLDAFPVGAASRTILGKTEIVLLRTAADAFRVECWRSFSDYVFTFLSEGSRDAAV
;
A
#
# COMPACT_ATOMS: atom_id res chain seq x y z
N MET A 1 -2.76 -10.32 4.17
CA MET A 1 -2.14 -11.54 4.73
C MET A 1 -1.81 -11.26 6.18
N ARG A 2 -2.06 -12.23 7.06
CA ARG A 2 -1.76 -12.12 8.49
C ARG A 2 -0.94 -13.31 8.97
N ALA A 3 0.03 -13.07 9.84
CA ALA A 3 0.89 -14.13 10.38
C ALA A 3 1.60 -13.68 11.66
N PRO A 4 1.83 -14.58 12.63
CA PRO A 4 2.72 -14.29 13.75
C PRO A 4 4.18 -14.14 13.27
N GLU A 5 5.00 -13.45 14.07
CA GLU A 5 6.42 -13.22 13.77
C GLU A 5 7.18 -14.50 13.44
N ALA A 6 6.91 -15.60 14.15
CA ALA A 6 7.53 -16.90 13.92
C ALA A 6 7.33 -17.46 12.49
N SER A 7 6.27 -17.04 11.79
CA SER A 7 5.98 -17.46 10.41
C SER A 7 6.59 -16.53 9.36
N ALA A 8 7.07 -15.35 9.75
CA ALA A 8 7.47 -14.29 8.82
C ALA A 8 8.64 -14.70 7.91
N ALA A 9 9.60 -15.48 8.42
CA ALA A 9 10.74 -15.96 7.63
C ALA A 9 10.31 -16.93 6.52
N ALA A 10 9.40 -17.87 6.83
CA ALA A 10 8.89 -18.83 5.85
C ALA A 10 8.07 -18.14 4.76
N LEU A 11 7.21 -17.19 5.14
CA LEU A 11 6.42 -16.38 4.21
C LEU A 11 7.30 -15.46 3.36
N SER A 12 8.33 -14.85 3.94
CA SER A 12 9.31 -14.04 3.20
C SER A 12 9.99 -14.85 2.10
N LYS A 13 10.39 -16.09 2.42
CA LYS A 13 11.00 -17.01 1.45
C LYS A 13 10.03 -17.38 0.34
N ALA A 14 8.80 -17.76 0.69
CA ALA A 14 7.77 -18.13 -0.29
C ALA A 14 7.40 -16.96 -1.21
N LEU A 15 7.29 -15.76 -0.64
CA LEU A 15 6.96 -14.56 -1.40
C LEU A 15 8.14 -13.97 -2.17
N GLY A 16 9.37 -14.42 -1.92
CA GLY A 16 10.56 -13.89 -2.58
C GLY A 16 10.95 -12.46 -2.17
N VAL A 17 10.33 -11.92 -1.12
CA VAL A 17 10.56 -10.58 -0.57
C VAL A 17 10.51 -10.65 0.95
N THR A 18 11.50 -10.03 1.61
CA THR A 18 11.53 -9.97 3.07
C THR A 18 10.37 -9.14 3.58
N LEU A 19 9.52 -9.73 4.42
CA LEU A 19 8.40 -9.02 5.03
C LEU A 19 8.93 -7.86 5.88
N PRO A 20 8.49 -6.61 5.64
CA PRO A 20 8.84 -5.50 6.51
C PRO A 20 8.26 -5.73 7.91
N ASN A 21 8.93 -5.24 8.96
CA ASN A 21 8.49 -5.42 10.36
C ASN A 21 8.48 -4.12 11.17
N LYS A 22 8.58 -2.97 10.49
CA LYS A 22 8.56 -1.65 11.11
C LYS A 22 7.33 -0.86 10.63
N PRO A 23 6.69 -0.08 11.52
CA PRO A 23 5.64 0.85 11.12
C PRO A 23 6.08 1.75 9.97
N LYS A 24 5.13 2.10 9.10
CA LYS A 24 5.36 2.96 7.94
C LYS A 24 6.43 2.44 6.96
N THR A 25 6.56 1.13 6.78
CA THR A 25 7.53 0.58 5.81
C THR A 25 6.91 -0.39 4.82
N SER A 26 7.54 -0.46 3.65
CA SER A 26 7.28 -1.47 2.63
C SER A 26 8.59 -2.13 2.21
N ALA A 27 8.49 -3.28 1.54
CA ALA A 27 9.60 -3.92 0.86
C ALA A 27 9.16 -4.29 -0.56
N ALA A 28 10.04 -4.14 -1.54
CA ALA A 28 9.75 -4.46 -2.93
C ALA A 28 10.88 -5.29 -3.57
N LYS A 29 10.52 -6.34 -4.31
CA LYS A 29 11.45 -7.16 -5.09
C LYS A 29 10.71 -7.93 -6.18
N GLY A 30 11.26 -7.96 -7.39
CA GLY A 30 10.73 -8.80 -8.49
C GLY A 30 9.28 -8.49 -8.89
N GLY A 31 8.87 -7.21 -8.84
CA GLY A 31 7.49 -6.81 -9.13
C GLY A 31 6.48 -7.06 -8.00
N ARG A 32 6.94 -7.57 -6.85
CA ARG A 32 6.13 -7.74 -5.64
C ARG A 32 6.47 -6.67 -4.62
N THR A 33 5.43 -6.03 -4.08
CA THR A 33 5.52 -5.03 -3.03
C THR A 33 4.72 -5.48 -1.81
N VAL A 34 5.31 -5.38 -0.63
CA VAL A 34 4.67 -5.76 0.63
C VAL A 34 4.65 -4.56 1.56
N LEU A 35 3.46 -4.20 2.04
CA LEU A 35 3.21 -3.05 2.89
C LEU A 35 2.93 -3.57 4.30
N TRP A 36 3.65 -3.06 5.31
CA TRP A 36 3.35 -3.36 6.71
C TRP A 36 2.16 -2.52 7.17
N LEU A 37 1.07 -3.16 7.60
CA LEU A 37 -0.15 -2.48 8.06
C LEU A 37 -0.42 -2.70 9.56
N GLY A 38 0.26 -3.66 10.18
CA GLY A 38 0.21 -3.93 11.61
C GLY A 38 1.23 -5.00 12.00
N PRO A 39 1.42 -5.25 13.31
CA PRO A 39 2.43 -6.20 13.83
C PRO A 39 2.38 -7.60 13.20
N ASP A 40 1.19 -8.04 12.79
CA ASP A 40 0.91 -9.32 12.17
C ASP A 40 0.20 -9.19 10.82
N GLU A 41 0.14 -7.99 10.20
CA GLU A 41 -0.67 -7.73 9.00
C GLU A 41 0.13 -7.07 7.87
N TRP A 42 0.03 -7.65 6.68
CA TRP A 42 0.61 -7.14 5.44
C TRP A 42 -0.39 -7.10 4.28
N LEU A 43 -0.27 -6.08 3.44
CA LEU A 43 -0.84 -6.08 2.08
C LEU A 43 0.25 -6.46 1.09
N VAL A 44 0.01 -7.50 0.29
CA VAL A 44 0.93 -7.98 -0.75
C VAL A 44 0.34 -7.62 -2.11
N ILE A 45 1.13 -6.94 -2.93
CA ILE A 45 0.78 -6.49 -4.26
C ILE A 45 1.77 -7.12 -5.23
N ASP A 46 1.27 -7.71 -6.31
CA ASP A 46 2.09 -8.26 -7.38
C ASP A 46 1.70 -7.60 -8.70
N GLU A 47 2.68 -6.97 -9.34
CA GLU A 47 2.53 -6.30 -10.64
C GLU A 47 3.26 -7.04 -11.77
N ALA A 48 3.92 -8.16 -11.43
CA ALA A 48 4.61 -9.02 -12.39
C ALA A 48 3.73 -10.19 -12.88
N GLY A 49 2.47 -10.27 -12.44
CA GLY A 49 1.52 -11.29 -12.87
C GLY A 49 1.69 -12.64 -12.17
N ASN A 50 2.40 -12.70 -11.04
CA ASN A 50 2.49 -13.91 -10.23
C ASN A 50 1.27 -14.06 -9.32
N ASP A 51 1.19 -15.20 -8.61
CA ASP A 51 0.13 -15.49 -7.65
C ASP A 51 0.68 -15.59 -6.20
N PRO A 52 0.66 -14.49 -5.43
CA PRO A 52 1.09 -14.50 -4.04
C PRO A 52 0.27 -15.45 -3.15
N LEU A 53 -0.99 -15.73 -3.50
CA LEU A 53 -1.85 -16.61 -2.71
C LEU A 53 -1.41 -18.06 -2.88
N ALA A 54 -1.11 -18.49 -4.11
CA ALA A 54 -0.52 -19.79 -4.39
C ALA A 54 0.86 -19.96 -3.73
N ASP A 55 1.66 -18.89 -3.65
CA ASP A 55 2.94 -18.91 -2.94
C ASP A 55 2.77 -19.10 -1.43
N CYS A 56 1.82 -18.37 -0.81
CA CYS A 56 1.50 -18.53 0.61
C CYS A 56 0.96 -19.94 0.93
N ALA A 57 0.15 -20.53 0.03
CA ALA A 57 -0.44 -21.86 0.22
C ALA A 57 0.60 -22.99 0.35
N LYS A 58 1.85 -22.75 -0.09
CA LYS A 58 2.98 -23.70 0.05
C LYS A 58 3.60 -23.68 1.46
N VAL A 59 3.22 -22.73 2.31
CA VAL A 59 3.81 -22.52 3.64
C VAL A 59 3.00 -23.25 4.71
N SER A 60 3.64 -24.16 5.46
CA SER A 60 2.99 -24.89 6.55
C SER A 60 2.90 -24.11 7.87
N ALA A 61 3.72 -23.07 8.03
CA ALA A 61 3.69 -22.21 9.21
C ALA A 61 2.35 -21.46 9.32
N LEU A 62 1.89 -21.21 10.55
CA LEU A 62 0.58 -20.59 10.81
C LEU A 62 0.47 -19.23 10.12
N HIS A 63 -0.55 -19.05 9.27
CA HIS A 63 -0.84 -17.78 8.62
C HIS A 63 -2.28 -17.76 8.07
N SER A 64 -2.74 -16.58 7.65
CA SER A 64 -3.97 -16.36 6.90
C SER A 64 -3.68 -15.53 5.66
N ALA A 65 -3.91 -16.09 4.48
CA ALA A 65 -3.78 -15.41 3.19
C ALA A 65 -5.14 -15.37 2.48
N VAL A 66 -5.55 -14.17 2.08
CA VAL A 66 -6.85 -13.94 1.43
C VAL A 66 -6.60 -13.09 0.19
N GLY A 67 -7.06 -13.58 -0.97
CA GLY A 67 -7.06 -12.82 -2.21
C GLY A 67 -8.09 -11.70 -2.15
N VAL A 68 -7.64 -10.45 -2.31
CA VAL A 68 -8.49 -9.25 -2.22
C VAL A 68 -8.36 -8.35 -3.45
N SER A 69 -7.76 -8.84 -4.52
CA SER A 69 -7.47 -8.06 -5.73
C SER A 69 -8.74 -7.51 -6.40
N HIS A 70 -9.88 -8.21 -6.32
CA HIS A 70 -11.15 -7.73 -6.85
C HIS A 70 -11.87 -6.72 -5.93
N ARG A 71 -11.50 -6.69 -4.63
CA ARG A 71 -12.06 -5.76 -3.64
C ARG A 71 -11.43 -4.38 -3.76
N ASN A 72 -10.18 -4.30 -4.20
CA ASN A 72 -9.38 -3.08 -4.19
C ASN A 72 -9.16 -2.52 -5.60
N ILE A 73 -8.89 -1.23 -5.69
CA ILE A 73 -8.33 -0.57 -6.88
C ILE A 73 -7.21 0.38 -6.46
N ALA A 74 -6.21 0.54 -7.32
CA ALA A 74 -5.11 1.47 -7.15
C ALA A 74 -5.25 2.67 -8.09
N ILE A 75 -5.05 3.86 -7.54
CA ILE A 75 -4.92 5.12 -8.29
C ILE A 75 -3.49 5.60 -8.13
N SER A 76 -2.83 5.89 -9.25
CA SER A 76 -1.50 6.51 -9.26
C SER A 76 -1.64 8.03 -9.19
N VAL A 77 -1.03 8.65 -8.19
CA VAL A 77 -0.98 10.12 -8.03
C VAL A 77 0.47 10.56 -8.17
N THR A 78 0.78 11.29 -9.23
CA THR A 78 2.16 11.60 -9.62
C THR A 78 2.32 13.06 -10.02
N GLY A 79 3.49 13.63 -9.74
CA GLY A 79 3.85 15.02 -10.05
C GLY A 79 4.15 15.82 -8.78
N THR A 80 4.77 16.98 -8.94
CA THR A 80 5.25 17.83 -7.82
C THR A 80 4.15 18.19 -6.81
N GLY A 81 2.89 18.29 -7.26
CA GLY A 81 1.72 18.53 -6.41
C GLY A 81 1.10 17.27 -5.78
N ALA A 82 1.68 16.07 -5.94
CA ALA A 82 1.05 14.81 -5.53
C ALA A 82 0.82 14.74 -4.01
N ALA A 83 1.80 15.15 -3.21
CA ALA A 83 1.66 15.18 -1.76
C ALA A 83 0.55 16.17 -1.33
N ALA A 84 0.53 17.38 -1.89
CA ALA A 84 -0.49 18.39 -1.61
C ALA A 84 -1.90 17.92 -2.01
N THR A 85 -2.02 17.27 -3.18
CA THR A 85 -3.27 16.69 -3.69
C THR A 85 -3.85 15.67 -2.69
N ILE A 86 -3.02 14.79 -2.14
CA ILE A 86 -3.45 13.78 -1.17
C ILE A 86 -3.75 14.42 0.19
N ASN A 87 -2.95 15.40 0.63
CA ASN A 87 -3.13 16.12 1.90
C ASN A 87 -4.38 17.00 1.94
N ALA A 88 -5.02 17.30 0.81
CA ALA A 88 -6.34 17.95 0.78
C ALA A 88 -7.41 17.15 1.56
N GLY A 89 -7.23 15.84 1.72
CA GLY A 89 -8.13 14.98 2.50
C GLY A 89 -7.45 13.98 3.43
N CYS A 90 -6.12 13.85 3.37
CA CYS A 90 -5.34 12.93 4.19
C CYS A 90 -4.68 13.68 5.36
N PRO A 91 -4.87 13.23 6.62
CA PRO A 91 -4.30 13.91 7.78
C PRO A 91 -2.81 13.59 8.03
N GLN A 92 -2.19 12.71 7.25
CA GLN A 92 -0.79 12.37 7.41
C GLN A 92 0.11 13.51 6.91
N ASP A 93 1.23 13.75 7.60
CA ASP A 93 2.33 14.52 7.03
C ASP A 93 3.00 13.69 5.92
N LEU A 94 2.90 14.17 4.68
CA LEU A 94 3.50 13.55 3.49
C LEU A 94 4.80 14.23 3.04
N SER A 95 5.40 15.08 3.90
CA SER A 95 6.78 15.51 3.74
C SER A 95 7.73 14.32 3.57
N LEU A 96 8.83 14.50 2.86
CA LEU A 96 9.81 13.42 2.65
C LEU A 96 10.39 12.90 3.97
N ASP A 97 10.49 13.76 4.98
CA ASP A 97 11.02 13.41 6.29
C ASP A 97 10.05 12.51 7.08
N ALA A 98 8.73 12.79 7.01
CA ALA A 98 7.71 12.04 7.76
C ALA A 98 7.13 10.83 7.01
N PHE A 99 7.15 10.85 5.67
CA PHE A 99 6.65 9.80 4.79
C PHE A 99 7.62 9.58 3.61
N PRO A 100 8.83 9.05 3.84
CA PRO A 100 9.84 8.87 2.79
C PRO A 100 9.42 7.88 1.70
N VAL A 101 10.19 7.79 0.62
CA VAL A 101 9.96 6.76 -0.42
C VAL A 101 10.00 5.36 0.19
N GLY A 102 9.03 4.52 -0.16
CA GLY A 102 8.81 3.21 0.45
C GLY A 102 7.98 3.25 1.73
N ALA A 103 7.61 4.43 2.25
CA ALA A 103 6.66 4.51 3.35
C ALA A 103 5.27 4.08 2.88
N ALA A 104 4.58 3.38 3.76
CA ALA A 104 3.24 2.86 3.50
C ALA A 104 2.37 2.89 4.77
N SER A 105 1.09 3.22 4.64
CA SER A 105 0.19 3.27 5.80
C SER A 105 -1.26 3.15 5.39
N ARG A 106 -2.09 2.58 6.28
CA ARG A 106 -3.55 2.73 6.23
C ARG A 106 -3.91 4.06 6.87
N THR A 107 -4.71 4.86 6.17
CA THR A 107 -5.15 6.18 6.62
C THR A 107 -6.53 6.49 6.03
N ILE A 108 -7.03 7.69 6.23
CA ILE A 108 -8.27 8.19 5.62
C ILE A 108 -7.95 9.20 4.51
N LEU A 109 -8.82 9.26 3.50
CA LEU A 109 -8.93 10.36 2.54
C LEU A 109 -10.36 10.88 2.60
N GLY A 110 -10.55 12.06 3.19
CA GLY A 110 -11.88 12.61 3.44
C GLY A 110 -12.70 11.66 4.32
N LYS A 111 -13.68 10.97 3.72
CA LYS A 111 -14.63 10.08 4.41
C LYS A 111 -14.39 8.59 4.19
N THR A 112 -13.31 8.18 3.53
CA THR A 112 -13.03 6.78 3.23
C THR A 112 -11.65 6.33 3.67
N GLU A 113 -11.50 5.05 3.97
CA GLU A 113 -10.19 4.43 4.24
C GLU A 113 -9.43 4.24 2.91
N ILE A 114 -8.13 4.56 2.95
CA ILE A 114 -7.17 4.25 1.89
C ILE A 114 -5.95 3.54 2.48
N VAL A 115 -5.22 2.82 1.63
CA VAL A 115 -3.83 2.43 1.88
C VAL A 115 -2.93 3.25 0.96
N LEU A 116 -2.00 3.99 1.54
CA LEU A 116 -1.08 4.85 0.82
C LEU A 116 0.30 4.18 0.76
N LEU A 117 0.95 4.24 -0.39
CA LEU A 117 2.35 3.84 -0.59
C LEU A 117 3.06 4.94 -1.40
N ARG A 118 4.18 5.48 -0.91
CA ARG A 118 5.01 6.42 -1.66
C ARG A 118 6.01 5.64 -2.52
N THR A 119 5.82 5.65 -3.82
CA THR A 119 6.61 4.88 -4.79
C THR A 119 7.83 5.66 -5.32
N ALA A 120 7.77 7.00 -5.30
CA ALA A 120 8.91 7.88 -5.58
C ALA A 120 8.76 9.20 -4.82
N ALA A 121 9.71 10.13 -4.96
CA ALA A 121 9.64 11.43 -4.28
C ALA A 121 8.28 12.11 -4.54
N ASP A 122 7.83 12.14 -5.79
CA ASP A 122 6.57 12.78 -6.18
C ASP A 122 5.57 11.78 -6.77
N ALA A 123 5.57 10.54 -6.28
CA ALA A 123 4.68 9.49 -6.76
C ALA A 123 4.13 8.65 -5.60
N PHE A 124 2.80 8.45 -5.64
CA PHE A 124 2.07 7.68 -4.65
C PHE A 124 1.12 6.71 -5.35
N ARG A 125 0.98 5.53 -4.75
CA ARG A 125 -0.12 4.60 -5.00
C ARG A 125 -1.16 4.78 -3.89
N VAL A 126 -2.38 5.10 -4.28
CA VAL A 126 -3.55 5.19 -3.40
C VAL A 126 -4.45 3.99 -3.66
N GLU A 127 -4.46 3.05 -2.73
CA GLU A 127 -5.34 1.89 -2.72
C GLU A 127 -6.63 2.21 -1.97
N CYS A 128 -7.78 1.88 -2.56
CA CYS A 128 -9.07 1.98 -1.88
C CYS A 128 -9.93 0.76 -2.22
N TRP A 129 -11.02 0.56 -1.47
CA TRP A 129 -12.02 -0.42 -1.92
C TRP A 129 -12.67 0.07 -3.20
N ARG A 130 -12.88 -0.86 -4.13
CA ARG A 130 -13.41 -0.61 -5.47
C ARG A 130 -14.74 0.15 -5.46
N SER A 131 -15.60 -0.06 -4.47
CA SER A 131 -16.87 0.66 -4.34
C SER A 131 -16.70 2.16 -4.00
N PHE A 132 -15.53 2.57 -3.53
CA PHE A 132 -15.18 3.97 -3.27
C PHE A 132 -14.33 4.59 -4.40
N SER A 133 -14.07 3.87 -5.50
CA SER A 133 -13.16 4.32 -6.57
C SER A 133 -13.53 5.70 -7.09
N ASP A 134 -14.82 5.91 -7.39
CA ASP A 134 -15.30 7.14 -8.01
C ASP A 134 -15.20 8.31 -7.04
N TYR A 135 -15.48 8.07 -5.77
CA TYR A 135 -15.29 9.07 -4.71
C TYR A 135 -13.82 9.45 -4.56
N VAL A 136 -12.92 8.48 -4.43
CA VAL A 136 -11.49 8.72 -4.24
C VAL A 136 -10.89 9.41 -5.45
N PHE A 137 -11.20 8.94 -6.66
CA PHE A 137 -10.69 9.53 -7.89
C PHE A 137 -11.20 10.97 -8.09
N THR A 138 -12.48 11.22 -7.84
CA THR A 138 -13.05 12.58 -7.93
C THR A 138 -12.43 13.50 -6.90
N PHE A 139 -12.27 13.04 -5.64
CA PHE A 139 -11.64 13.82 -4.58
C PHE A 139 -10.21 14.23 -4.96
N LEU A 140 -9.39 13.27 -5.41
CA LEU A 140 -8.01 13.54 -5.83
C LEU A 140 -7.97 14.47 -7.06
N SER A 141 -8.89 14.30 -8.01
CA SER A 141 -8.99 15.17 -9.19
C SER A 141 -9.28 16.62 -8.80
N GLU A 142 -10.20 16.85 -7.88
CA GLU A 142 -10.49 18.20 -7.37
C GLU A 142 -9.31 18.75 -6.56
N GLY A 143 -8.75 17.97 -5.63
CA GLY A 143 -7.59 18.38 -4.83
C GLY A 143 -6.35 18.71 -5.68
N SER A 144 -6.21 18.11 -6.87
CA SER A 144 -5.08 18.38 -7.77
C SER A 144 -5.12 19.77 -8.40
N ARG A 145 -6.30 20.39 -8.51
CA ARG A 145 -6.46 21.71 -9.13
C ARG A 145 -5.78 22.82 -8.33
N ASP A 146 -5.86 22.72 -6.99
CA ASP A 146 -5.23 23.69 -6.08
C ASP A 146 -3.74 23.38 -5.82
N ALA A 147 -3.33 22.13 -6.04
CA ALA A 147 -1.95 21.66 -5.82
C ALA A 147 -0.99 22.00 -6.97
N ALA A 148 -1.50 22.47 -8.10
CA ALA A 148 -0.72 22.76 -9.31
C ALA A 148 -0.16 24.20 -9.37
N VAL A 149 -0.16 24.92 -8.25
CA VAL A 149 0.30 26.33 -8.13
C VAL A 149 1.77 26.41 -7.74
#